data_AF-A0A349LPE6-F1
#
_entry.id   AF-A0A349LPE6-F1
#
_cell.length_a   1.000
_cell.length_b   1.000
_cell.length_c   1.000
_cell.angle_alpha   90.00
_cell.angle_beta   90.00
_cell.angle_gamma   90.00
#
_symmetry.space_group_name_H-M   'P 1'
#
loop_
_entity.id
_entity.type
_entity.pdbx_description
1 polymer ?
#
loop_
_entity_poly.entity_id
_entity_poly.type
_entity_poly.pdbx_seq_one_letter_code
_entity_poly.pdbx_strand_id
1 'polypeptide(L)'
;MALTDLKKNSTRSTNRTLSVDEFIADAEHYAMGAPTMVPTITKIVPESSPTAAAQLNAGPMRHATFTLSHEAIELLNQLSQETGMSKSKLIRQLIFSFNENADSPATPAVVIKKVE
;
A
#
# COMPACT_ATOMS: atom_id res chain seq x y z
N MET A 1 -14.03 -22.72 15.38
CA MET A 1 -13.13 -23.01 14.24
C MET A 1 -12.13 -24.04 14.72
N ALA A 2 -12.14 -25.26 14.17
CA ALA A 2 -11.35 -26.39 14.66
C ALA A 2 -9.93 -26.39 14.04
N LEU A 3 -8.93 -26.84 14.82
CA LEU A 3 -7.51 -26.91 14.45
C LEU A 3 -7.20 -27.86 13.27
N THR A 4 -8.22 -28.50 12.69
CA THR A 4 -8.13 -29.43 11.56
C THR A 4 -8.01 -28.76 10.19
N ASP A 5 -8.35 -27.46 10.08
CA ASP A 5 -8.42 -26.78 8.78
C ASP A 5 -7.08 -26.20 8.30
N LEU A 6 -6.04 -26.17 9.14
CA LEU A 6 -4.70 -25.71 8.74
C LEU A 6 -3.89 -26.83 8.08
N LYS A 7 -4.45 -27.44 7.01
CA LYS A 7 -3.66 -28.26 6.09
C LYS A 7 -2.68 -27.33 5.37
N LYS A 8 -1.41 -27.34 5.83
CA LYS A 8 -0.29 -26.62 5.23
C LYS A 8 -0.07 -27.08 3.80
N ASN A 9 -0.71 -26.43 2.84
CA ASN A 9 -0.30 -26.49 1.45
C ASN A 9 0.98 -25.65 1.32
N SER A 10 2.11 -26.24 1.74
CA SER A 10 3.44 -25.69 1.52
C SER A 10 3.65 -25.59 0.01
N THR A 11 3.44 -24.40 -0.55
CA THR A 11 3.72 -24.10 -1.94
C THR A 11 5.21 -24.34 -2.16
N ARG A 12 5.55 -25.43 -2.87
CA ARG A 12 6.92 -25.76 -3.25
C ARG A 12 7.51 -24.56 -3.97
N SER A 13 8.44 -23.84 -3.34
CA SER A 13 9.12 -22.73 -3.99
C SER A 13 9.90 -23.30 -5.17
N THR A 14 9.64 -22.79 -6.36
CA THR A 14 10.43 -23.08 -7.55
C THR A 14 11.74 -22.31 -7.43
N ASN A 15 12.66 -22.80 -6.62
CA ASN A 15 13.98 -22.22 -6.50
C ASN A 15 14.70 -22.48 -7.83
N ARG A 16 14.85 -21.43 -8.65
CA ARG A 16 15.71 -21.46 -9.84
C ARG A 16 17.15 -21.65 -9.37
N THR A 17 17.87 -22.58 -9.97
CA THR A 17 19.30 -22.74 -9.73
C THR A 17 20.05 -21.60 -10.44
N LEU A 18 20.66 -20.71 -9.66
CA LEU A 18 21.51 -19.63 -10.19
C LEU A 18 22.88 -20.19 -10.56
N SER A 19 23.46 -19.71 -11.66
CA SER A 19 24.85 -20.02 -12.02
C SER A 19 25.83 -19.17 -11.21
N VAL A 20 27.10 -19.59 -11.15
CA VAL A 20 28.15 -18.84 -10.43
C VAL A 20 28.33 -17.46 -11.03
N ASP A 21 28.34 -17.34 -12.36
CA ASP A 21 28.49 -16.06 -13.05
C ASP A 21 27.32 -15.11 -12.80
N GLU A 22 26.09 -15.65 -12.72
CA GLU A 22 24.88 -14.90 -12.38
C GLU A 22 24.94 -14.37 -10.94
N PHE A 23 25.46 -15.17 -10.00
CA PHE A 23 25.64 -14.76 -8.60
C PHE A 23 26.71 -13.68 -8.45
N ILE A 24 27.83 -13.79 -9.19
CA ILE A 24 28.91 -12.80 -9.15
C ILE A 24 28.42 -11.47 -9.72
N ALA A 25 27.74 -11.50 -10.86
CA ALA A 25 27.18 -10.28 -11.45
C ALA A 25 26.18 -9.61 -10.50
N ASP A 26 25.25 -10.36 -9.88
CA ASP A 26 24.28 -9.79 -8.94
C ASP A 26 24.96 -9.17 -7.70
N ALA A 27 26.06 -9.75 -7.22
CA ALA A 27 26.84 -9.21 -6.11
C ALA A 27 27.47 -7.83 -6.43
N GLU A 28 27.94 -7.62 -7.66
CA GLU A 28 28.45 -6.32 -8.10
C GLU A 28 27.34 -5.27 -8.14
N HIS A 29 26.19 -5.63 -8.69
CA HIS A 29 25.01 -4.77 -8.74
C HIS A 29 24.50 -4.42 -7.34
N TYR A 30 24.54 -5.36 -6.40
CA TYR A 30 24.20 -5.14 -5.00
C TYR A 30 25.19 -4.17 -4.32
N ALA A 31 26.50 -4.34 -4.54
CA ALA A 31 27.52 -3.43 -4.00
C ALA A 31 27.36 -1.99 -4.52
N MET A 32 26.86 -1.84 -5.75
CA MET A 32 26.54 -0.57 -6.38
C MET A 32 25.17 0.00 -5.97
N GLY A 33 24.41 -0.71 -5.15
CA GLY A 33 23.09 -0.29 -4.67
C GLY A 33 21.95 -0.43 -5.69
N ALA A 34 22.17 -1.16 -6.78
CA ALA A 34 21.20 -1.37 -7.86
C ALA A 34 20.89 -2.87 -8.04
N PRO A 35 20.22 -3.53 -7.08
CA PRO A 35 19.96 -4.97 -7.15
C PRO A 35 19.03 -5.28 -8.34
N THR A 36 19.52 -6.07 -9.30
CA THR A 36 18.80 -6.30 -10.56
C THR A 36 17.93 -7.55 -10.52
N MET A 37 18.34 -8.67 -9.89
CA MET A 37 17.62 -9.95 -10.09
C MET A 37 17.60 -10.93 -8.90
N VAL A 38 17.17 -10.49 -7.72
CA VAL A 38 16.68 -11.45 -6.71
C VAL A 38 15.15 -11.57 -6.84
N PRO A 39 14.60 -12.74 -7.20
CA PRO A 39 13.19 -13.02 -6.95
C PRO A 39 13.03 -13.26 -5.44
N THR A 40 13.14 -12.20 -4.66
CA THR A 40 12.38 -12.14 -3.42
C THR A 40 10.92 -12.19 -3.83
N ILE A 41 10.10 -12.90 -3.06
CA ILE A 41 8.69 -13.26 -3.29
C ILE A 41 7.76 -12.02 -3.31
N THR A 42 8.23 -10.88 -3.77
CA THR A 42 7.46 -9.66 -3.99
C THR A 42 7.14 -9.57 -5.47
N LYS A 43 5.87 -9.86 -5.79
CA LYS A 43 5.22 -9.44 -7.03
C LYS A 43 5.62 -8.00 -7.36
N ILE A 44 6.45 -7.78 -8.36
CA ILE A 44 6.68 -6.44 -8.90
C ILE A 44 6.43 -6.52 -10.41
N VAL A 45 5.28 -5.93 -10.74
CA VAL A 45 4.81 -5.51 -12.07
C VAL A 45 5.82 -4.50 -12.63
N PRO A 46 6.10 -4.49 -13.96
CA PRO A 46 7.19 -3.71 -14.53
C PRO A 46 6.94 -2.20 -14.42
N GLU A 47 8.05 -1.48 -14.31
CA GLU A 47 8.17 -0.04 -14.18
C GLU A 47 7.37 0.77 -15.19
N SER A 48 6.59 1.72 -14.68
CA SER A 48 6.21 2.91 -15.44
C SER A 48 6.10 4.11 -14.50
N SER A 49 6.96 5.11 -14.72
CA SER A 49 7.00 6.49 -14.19
C SER A 49 7.55 6.72 -12.76
N PRO A 50 8.62 7.53 -12.60
CA PRO A 50 9.39 7.61 -11.35
C PRO A 50 8.90 8.64 -10.32
N THR A 51 7.79 9.35 -10.51
CA THR A 51 7.48 10.50 -9.63
C THR A 51 6.34 10.28 -8.62
N ALA A 52 5.49 9.26 -8.78
CA ALA A 52 4.42 8.95 -7.81
C ALA A 52 4.52 7.54 -7.20
N ALA A 53 5.18 6.59 -7.88
CA ALA A 53 5.26 5.21 -7.44
C ALA A 53 6.25 4.98 -6.28
N ALA A 54 7.26 5.86 -6.11
CA ALA A 54 8.27 5.70 -5.06
C ALA A 54 7.70 5.82 -3.64
N GLN A 55 6.65 6.62 -3.42
CA GLN A 55 5.99 6.74 -2.11
C GLN A 55 5.09 5.54 -1.78
N LEU A 56 4.71 4.73 -2.77
CA LEU A 56 3.94 3.51 -2.57
C LEU A 56 4.80 2.33 -2.08
N ASN A 57 6.13 2.48 -2.16
CA ASN A 57 7.12 1.49 -1.67
C ASN A 57 7.45 1.67 -0.17
N ALA A 58 6.63 2.40 0.58
CA ALA A 58 6.78 2.60 2.02
C ALA A 58 6.30 1.38 2.84
N GLY A 59 6.86 0.21 2.57
CA GLY A 59 6.60 -1.01 3.32
C GLY A 59 5.13 -1.44 3.37
N PRO A 60 4.77 -2.35 4.29
CA PRO A 60 3.39 -2.77 4.48
C PRO A 60 2.48 -1.61 4.87
N MET A 61 1.28 -1.55 4.28
CA MET A 61 0.26 -0.59 4.70
C MET A 61 -0.04 -0.75 6.20
N ARG A 62 0.00 0.36 6.94
CA ARG A 62 -0.35 0.39 8.36
C ARG A 62 -1.87 0.40 8.54
N HIS A 63 -2.37 -0.41 9.46
CA HIS A 63 -3.78 -0.39 9.84
C HIS A 63 -4.07 0.74 10.84
N ALA A 64 -5.24 1.36 10.71
CA ALA A 64 -5.74 2.38 11.62
C ALA A 64 -7.24 2.17 11.86
N THR A 65 -7.70 2.54 13.06
CA THR A 65 -9.11 2.54 13.44
C THR A 65 -9.57 3.98 13.59
N PHE A 66 -10.70 4.32 12.98
CA PHE A 66 -11.27 5.66 13.02
C PHE A 66 -12.63 5.62 13.70
N THR A 67 -12.90 6.63 14.52
CA THR A 67 -14.24 6.87 15.06
C THR A 67 -14.98 7.79 14.11
N LEU A 68 -16.11 7.34 13.59
CA LEU A 68 -16.96 8.08 12.65
C LEU A 68 -18.37 8.22 13.21
N SER A 69 -19.08 9.27 12.81
CA SER A 69 -20.51 9.40 13.09
C SER A 69 -21.32 8.33 12.34
N HIS A 70 -22.52 8.04 12.82
CA HIS A 70 -23.41 7.09 12.16
C HIS A 70 -23.73 7.50 10.71
N GLU A 71 -24.06 8.79 10.51
CA GLU A 71 -24.32 9.38 9.19
C GLU A 71 -23.13 9.22 8.23
N ALA A 72 -21.89 9.46 8.70
CA ALA A 72 -20.70 9.30 7.87
C ALA A 72 -20.49 7.83 7.44
N ILE A 73 -20.83 6.87 8.30
CA ILE A 73 -20.77 5.44 7.97
C ILE A 73 -21.80 5.10 6.88
N GLU A 74 -23.02 5.62 6.97
CA GLU A 74 -24.07 5.41 5.97
C GLU A 74 -23.68 5.99 4.60
N LEU A 75 -23.20 7.23 4.58
CA LEU A 75 -22.72 7.87 3.34
C LEU A 75 -21.57 7.08 2.72
N LEU A 76 -20.59 6.63 3.53
CA LEU A 76 -19.48 5.83 3.04
C LEU A 76 -19.95 4.47 2.48
N ASN A 77 -21.01 3.89 3.04
CA ASN A 77 -21.61 2.66 2.51
C ASN A 77 -22.30 2.90 1.17
N GLN A 78 -23.09 3.97 1.06
CA GLN A 78 -23.79 4.34 -0.17
C GLN A 78 -22.77 4.62 -1.30
N LEU A 79 -21.77 5.46 -1.04
CA LEU A 79 -20.70 5.75 -2.01
C LEU A 79 -19.96 4.49 -2.45
N SER A 80 -19.72 3.55 -1.53
CA SER A 80 -19.07 2.27 -1.85
C SER A 80 -19.92 1.42 -2.79
N GLN A 81 -21.24 1.41 -2.62
CA GLN A 81 -22.18 0.68 -3.48
C GLN A 81 -22.32 1.34 -4.86
N GLU A 82 -22.43 2.67 -4.91
CA GLU A 82 -22.60 3.42 -6.16
C GLU A 82 -21.34 3.40 -7.04
N THR A 83 -20.17 3.60 -6.44
CA THR A 83 -18.89 3.66 -7.17
C THR A 83 -18.25 2.30 -7.42
N GLY A 84 -18.70 1.26 -6.70
CA GLY A 84 -18.06 -0.05 -6.67
C GLY A 84 -16.66 -0.05 -6.02
N MET A 85 -16.25 1.05 -5.39
CA MET A 85 -14.97 1.14 -4.68
C MET A 85 -15.11 0.68 -3.23
N SER A 86 -14.04 0.12 -2.67
CA SER A 86 -14.02 -0.23 -1.25
C SER A 86 -13.98 1.01 -0.36
N LYS A 87 -14.63 0.93 0.80
CA LYS A 87 -14.66 2.01 1.82
C LYS A 87 -13.26 2.51 2.19
N SER A 88 -12.30 1.60 2.35
CA SER A 88 -10.91 1.95 2.66
C SER A 88 -10.18 2.63 1.50
N LYS A 89 -10.55 2.36 0.24
CA LYS A 89 -10.03 3.09 -0.92
C LYS A 89 -10.60 4.51 -0.98
N LEU A 90 -11.90 4.66 -0.74
CA LEU A 90 -12.56 5.96 -0.67
C LEU A 90 -11.93 6.87 0.39
N ILE A 91 -11.71 6.36 1.61
CA ILE A 91 -11.05 7.12 2.69
C ILE A 91 -9.65 7.59 2.26
N ARG A 92 -8.85 6.70 1.66
CA ARG A 92 -7.50 7.05 1.18
C ARG A 92 -7.53 8.15 0.12
N GLN A 93 -8.46 8.06 -0.83
CA GLN A 93 -8.60 9.06 -1.89
C GLN A 93 -9.08 10.41 -1.34
N LEU A 94 -10.00 10.40 -0.38
CA LEU A 94 -10.44 11.61 0.32
C LEU A 94 -9.27 12.31 1.01
N ILE A 95 -8.47 11.56 1.78
CA ILE A 95 -7.27 12.08 2.45
C ILE A 95 -6.28 12.67 1.44
N PHE A 96 -6.02 11.96 0.34
CA PHE A 96 -5.12 12.42 -0.71
C PHE A 96 -5.62 13.72 -1.35
N SER A 97 -6.89 13.77 -1.75
CA SER A 97 -7.50 14.96 -2.35
C SER A 97 -7.49 16.16 -1.39
N PHE A 98 -7.73 15.93 -0.11
CA PHE A 98 -7.74 17.00 0.87
C PHE A 98 -6.33 17.58 1.09
N ASN A 99 -5.29 16.74 1.04
CA ASN A 99 -3.91 17.18 1.13
C ASN A 99 -3.49 18.03 -0.08
N GLU A 100 -3.83 17.61 -1.31
CA GLU A 100 -3.55 18.39 -2.53
C GLU A 100 -4.25 19.76 -2.52
N ASN A 101 -5.47 19.85 -1.97
CA ASN A 101 -6.18 21.11 -1.85
C ASN A 101 -5.63 22.00 -0.73
N ALA A 102 -4.95 21.45 0.29
CA ALA A 102 -4.35 22.21 1.39
C ALA A 102 -3.10 22.99 0.96
N ASP A 103 -2.40 22.56 -0.09
CA ASP A 103 -1.28 23.29 -0.69
C ASP A 103 -1.74 24.51 -1.51
N SER A 104 -3.06 24.65 -1.74
CA SER A 104 -3.68 25.87 -2.25
C SER A 104 -4.08 26.78 -1.07
N PRO A 105 -3.51 28.00 -0.93
CA PRO A 105 -3.59 28.82 0.29
C PRO A 105 -4.97 29.45 0.58
N ALA A 106 -6.07 28.85 0.14
CA ALA A 106 -7.39 29.45 0.13
C ALA A 106 -8.49 28.61 0.81
N THR A 107 -8.27 28.05 2.00
CA THR A 107 -9.40 27.76 2.91
C THR A 107 -9.05 27.98 4.39
N PRO A 108 -9.98 28.54 5.20
CA PRO A 108 -9.73 28.92 6.59
C PRO A 108 -9.64 27.71 7.53
N ALA A 109 -8.64 27.75 8.41
CA ALA A 109 -8.37 26.78 9.45
C ALA A 109 -9.63 26.43 10.26
N VAL A 110 -10.03 25.15 10.22
CA VAL A 110 -11.05 24.61 11.13
C VAL A 110 -10.44 24.56 12.52
N VAL A 111 -10.75 25.57 13.34
CA VAL A 111 -10.37 25.65 14.75
C VAL A 111 -11.13 24.56 15.49
N ILE A 112 -10.42 23.49 15.86
CA ILE A 112 -10.92 22.49 16.80
C ILE A 112 -10.95 23.17 18.17
N LYS A 113 -12.14 23.62 18.60
CA LYS A 113 -12.35 24.03 19.99
C LYS A 113 -12.23 22.79 20.87
N LYS A 114 -11.18 22.76 21.68
CA LYS A 114 -11.02 21.84 22.80
C LYS A 114 -12.18 22.12 23.78
N VAL A 115 -13.07 21.15 23.94
CA VAL A 115 -14.08 21.17 25.00
C VAL A 115 -13.37 20.73 26.28
N GLU A 116 -13.45 21.57 27.31
CA GLU A 116 -12.90 21.33 28.65
C GLU A 116 -13.56 20.13 29.36
#